data_AF-A0AAW9NDD3-F1
#
_entry.id   AF-A0AAW9NDD3-F1
#
_cell.length_a   1.000
_cell.length_b   1.000
_cell.length_c   1.000
_cell.angle_alpha   90.00
_cell.angle_beta   90.00
_cell.angle_gamma   90.00
#
_symmetry.space_group_name_H-M   'P 1'
#
loop_
_entity.id
_entity.type
_entity.pdbx_description
1 polymer ?
#
loop_
_entity_poly.entity_id
_entity_poly.type
_entity_poly.pdbx_seq_one_letter_code
_entity_poly.pdbx_strand_id
1 'polypeptide(L)'
;MTLFFKVATILIYALAFKILGVSIHSLQVSQVIQTNTISAFPFAETIGLYPTMETLVAQAVLILLIALAAIWVKKSNSLRTAE
;
A
#
# COMPACT_ATOMS: atom_id res chain seq x y z
N MET A 1 -23.18 -11.42 -2.39
CA MET A 1 -22.21 -11.05 -3.46
C MET A 1 -21.31 -9.88 -3.05
N THR A 2 -21.84 -8.76 -2.56
CA THR A 2 -21.06 -7.56 -2.16
C THR A 2 -20.02 -7.78 -1.07
N LEU A 3 -20.27 -8.65 -0.08
CA LEU A 3 -19.30 -8.94 0.98
C LEU A 3 -18.03 -9.64 0.44
N PHE A 4 -18.19 -10.59 -0.48
CA PHE A 4 -17.07 -11.31 -1.11
C PHE A 4 -16.14 -10.35 -1.84
N PHE A 5 -16.70 -9.49 -2.71
CA PHE A 5 -15.90 -8.51 -3.44
C PHE A 5 -15.21 -7.53 -2.50
N LYS A 6 -15.89 -7.06 -1.44
CA LYS A 6 -15.27 -6.15 -0.46
C LYS A 6 -14.08 -6.80 0.25
N VAL A 7 -14.22 -8.05 0.68
CA VAL A 7 -13.13 -8.81 1.31
C VAL A 7 -12.00 -9.04 0.31
N ALA A 8 -12.30 -9.44 -0.92
CA ALA A 8 -11.31 -9.65 -1.97
C ALA A 8 -10.53 -8.36 -2.29
N THR A 9 -11.21 -7.21 -2.39
CA THR A 9 -10.56 -5.91 -2.61
C THR A 9 -9.62 -5.55 -1.46
N ILE A 10 -10.03 -5.76 -0.20
CA ILE A 10 -9.16 -5.51 0.97
C ILE A 10 -7.92 -6.42 0.91
N LEU A 11 -8.10 -7.70 0.59
CA LEU A 11 -6.99 -8.65 0.45
C LEU A 11 -6.02 -8.25 -0.67
N ILE A 12 -6.55 -7.80 -1.81
CA ILE A 12 -5.72 -7.33 -2.93
C ILE A 12 -4.91 -6.10 -2.53
N TYR A 13 -5.51 -5.14 -1.83
CA TYR A 13 -4.78 -3.96 -1.33
C TYR A 13 -3.71 -4.33 -0.28
N ALA A 14 -4.02 -5.24 0.63
CA ALA A 14 -3.05 -5.74 1.60
C ALA A 14 -1.88 -6.47 0.91
N LEU A 15 -2.18 -7.27 -0.12
CA LEU A 15 -1.15 -7.97 -0.89
C LEU A 15 -0.29 -7.00 -1.70
N ALA A 16 -0.90 -5.99 -2.33
CA ALA A 16 -0.17 -4.94 -3.06
C ALA A 16 0.78 -4.19 -2.13
N PHE A 17 0.35 -3.85 -0.91
CA PHE A 17 1.19 -3.24 0.11
C PHE A 17 2.41 -4.11 0.47
N LYS A 18 2.18 -5.41 0.68
CA LYS A 18 3.25 -6.37 0.97
C LYS A 18 4.23 -6.50 -0.19
N ILE A 19 3.72 -6.69 -1.41
CA ILE A 19 4.55 -6.85 -2.61
C ILE A 19 5.41 -5.61 -2.84
N LEU A 20 4.86 -4.41 -2.65
CA LEU A 20 5.61 -3.15 -2.77
C LEU A 20 6.76 -3.08 -1.76
N GLY A 21 6.49 -3.37 -0.48
CA GLY A 21 7.50 -3.37 0.58
C GLY A 21 8.63 -4.36 0.30
N VAL A 22 8.29 -5.61 -0.05
CA VAL A 22 9.25 -6.67 -0.39
C VAL A 22 10.07 -6.29 -1.63
N SER A 23 9.45 -5.70 -2.65
CA SER A 23 10.13 -5.31 -3.88
C SER A 23 11.16 -4.21 -3.62
N ILE A 24 10.78 -3.15 -2.89
CA ILE A 24 11.72 -2.08 -2.54
C ILE A 24 12.84 -2.62 -1.65
N HIS A 25 12.51 -3.45 -0.66
CA HIS A 25 13.53 -4.07 0.18
C HIS A 25 14.47 -4.98 -0.63
N SER A 26 13.98 -5.70 -1.64
CA SER A 26 14.86 -6.48 -2.53
C SER A 26 15.83 -5.61 -3.32
N LEU A 27 15.41 -4.40 -3.72
CA LEU A 27 16.29 -3.41 -4.38
C LEU A 27 17.33 -2.83 -3.43
N GLN A 28 16.99 -2.73 -2.14
CA GLN A 28 17.92 -2.32 -1.08
C GLN A 28 18.98 -3.40 -0.86
N VAL A 29 18.56 -4.67 -0.75
CA VAL A 29 19.47 -5.82 -0.59
C VAL A 29 20.38 -5.98 -1.79
N SER A 30 19.89 -5.72 -3.01
CA SER A 30 20.71 -5.75 -4.23
C SER A 30 21.62 -4.53 -4.42
N GLN A 31 21.65 -3.60 -3.47
CA GLN A 31 22.46 -2.37 -3.51
C GLN A 31 22.13 -1.45 -4.69
N VAL A 32 20.94 -1.59 -5.29
CA VAL A 32 20.48 -0.74 -6.40
C VAL A 32 19.99 0.61 -5.88
N ILE A 33 19.39 0.65 -4.69
CA ILE A 33 18.92 1.87 -4.04
C ILE A 33 19.57 2.03 -2.65
N GLN A 34 19.83 3.29 -2.27
CA GLN A 34 20.35 3.61 -0.94
C GLN A 34 19.33 3.23 0.15
N THR A 35 19.84 2.86 1.32
CA THR A 35 19.02 2.29 2.40
C THR A 35 19.10 3.19 3.64
N ASN A 36 18.03 3.90 3.97
CA ASN A 36 17.96 4.68 5.20
C ASN A 36 17.10 3.96 6.23
N THR A 37 17.75 3.13 7.06
CA THR A 37 17.08 2.29 8.05
C THR A 37 16.75 3.10 9.31
N ILE A 38 15.52 2.98 9.79
CA ILE A 38 15.01 3.61 11.00
C ILE A 38 15.04 2.57 12.12
N SER A 39 15.99 2.70 13.06
CA SER A 39 16.16 1.78 14.18
C SER A 39 14.98 1.71 15.15
N ALA A 40 14.10 2.72 15.14
CA ALA A 40 12.93 2.80 16.02
C ALA A 40 11.64 2.19 15.45
N PHE A 41 11.65 1.65 14.22
CA PHE A 41 10.44 1.17 13.54
C PHE A 41 10.33 -0.37 13.53
N PRO A 42 9.14 -0.97 13.73
CA PRO A 42 8.99 -2.41 13.76
C PRO A 42 9.33 -3.06 12.42
N PHE A 43 10.11 -4.14 12.47
CA PHE A 43 10.39 -5.03 11.36
C PHE A 43 9.41 -6.20 11.35
N ALA A 44 8.67 -6.36 10.27
CA ALA A 44 7.72 -7.46 10.11
C ALA A 44 7.67 -7.96 8.66
N GLU A 45 8.53 -8.93 8.34
CA GLU A 45 8.58 -9.56 7.01
C GLU A 45 7.25 -10.21 6.61
N THR A 46 6.49 -10.74 7.56
CA THR A 46 5.23 -11.45 7.29
C THR A 46 4.23 -10.59 6.50
N ILE A 47 4.18 -9.29 6.81
CA ILE A 47 3.31 -8.30 6.18
C ILE A 47 4.06 -7.39 5.19
N GLY A 48 5.37 -7.57 5.02
CA GLY A 48 6.22 -6.74 4.16
C GLY A 48 6.49 -5.35 4.73
N LEU A 49 6.48 -5.19 6.06
CA LEU A 49 6.91 -3.97 6.73
C LEU A 49 8.41 -4.04 6.98
N TYR A 50 9.13 -3.18 6.28
CA TYR A 50 10.58 -3.01 6.41
C TYR A 50 10.86 -1.61 6.98
N PRO A 51 11.75 -1.48 7.97
CA PRO A 51 12.00 -0.24 8.69
C PRO A 51 12.95 0.67 7.89
N THR A 52 12.65 0.95 6.62
CA THR A 52 13.44 1.87 5.79
C THR A 52 12.57 3.03 5.31
N MET A 53 13.17 4.23 5.20
CA MET A 53 12.43 5.42 4.78
C MET A 53 11.82 5.22 3.38
N GLU A 54 12.54 4.54 2.49
CA GLU A 54 12.12 4.30 1.11
C GLU A 54 10.88 3.40 1.04
N THR A 55 10.84 2.31 1.82
CA THR A 55 9.69 1.40 1.86
C THR A 55 8.49 2.10 2.49
N LEU A 56 8.69 2.82 3.60
CA LEU A 56 7.62 3.50 4.32
C LEU A 56 6.99 4.63 3.51
N VAL A 57 7.80 5.44 2.81
CA VAL A 57 7.29 6.51 1.94
C VAL A 57 6.49 5.92 0.78
N ALA A 58 7.01 4.88 0.11
CA ALA A 58 6.30 4.24 -0.99
C ALA A 58 4.97 3.61 -0.53
N GLN A 59 4.99 2.95 0.62
CA GLN A 59 3.80 2.38 1.24
C GLN A 59 2.77 3.44 1.65
N ALA A 60 3.22 4.57 2.20
CA ALA A 60 2.35 5.70 2.52
C ALA A 60 1.70 6.31 1.27
N VAL A 61 2.46 6.45 0.18
CA VAL A 61 1.95 6.90 -1.12
C VAL A 61 0.89 5.95 -1.65
N LEU A 62 1.11 4.64 -1.59
CA LEU A 62 0.12 3.64 -2.01
C LEU A 62 -1.20 3.79 -1.23
N ILE A 63 -1.13 3.91 0.10
CA ILE A 63 -2.32 4.09 0.94
C ILE A 63 -3.05 5.38 0.56
N LEU A 64 -2.32 6.46 0.33
CA LEU A 64 -2.89 7.74 -0.09
C LEU A 64 -3.59 7.64 -1.45
N LEU A 65 -3.00 6.95 -2.42
CA LEU A 65 -3.61 6.70 -3.73
C LEU A 65 -4.90 5.87 -3.61
N ILE A 66 -4.90 4.83 -2.78
CA ILE A 66 -6.08 4.01 -2.51
C ILE A 66 -7.19 4.87 -1.88
N ALA A 67 -6.85 5.71 -0.91
CA ALA A 67 -7.82 6.61 -0.27
C ALA A 67 -8.41 7.62 -1.26
N LEU A 68 -7.56 8.26 -2.08
CA LEU A 68 -8.01 9.19 -3.11
C LEU A 68 -8.92 8.52 -4.15
N ALA A 69 -8.54 7.33 -4.64
CA ALA A 69 -9.35 6.54 -5.56
C ALA A 69 -10.72 6.19 -4.96
N ALA A 70 -10.74 5.75 -3.69
CA ALA A 70 -11.99 5.43 -3.00
C ALA A 70 -12.92 6.65 -2.85
N ILE A 71 -12.37 7.81 -2.51
CA ILE A 71 -13.13 9.07 -2.43
C ILE A 71 -13.66 9.47 -3.80
N TRP A 72 -12.84 9.37 -4.85
CA TRP A 72 -13.22 9.73 -6.22
C TRP A 72 -14.35 8.84 -6.75
N VAL A 73 -14.27 7.53 -6.52
CA VAL A 73 -15.32 6.57 -6.90
C VAL A 73 -16.62 6.88 -6.16
N LYS A 74 -16.56 7.17 -4.85
CA LYS A 74 -17.75 7.53 -4.06
C LYS A 74 -18.41 8.81 -4.59
N LYS A 75 -17.60 9.83 -4.93
CA LYS A 75 -18.10 11.09 -5.50
C LYS A 75 -18.76 10.87 -6.87
N SER A 76 -18.12 10.08 -7.75
CA SER A 76 -18.64 9.75 -9.09
C SER A 76 -19.99 9.04 -9.02
N ASN A 77 -20.13 8.05 -8.14
CA ASN A 77 -21.41 7.36 -7.93
C ASN A 77 -22.50 8.29 -7.39
N SER A 78 -22.16 9.23 -6.49
CA SER A 78 -23.13 10.19 -5.94
C SER A 78 -23.70 11.14 -7.00
N LEU A 79 -22.88 11.55 -7.98
CA LEU A 79 -23.32 12.44 -9.05
C LEU A 79 -24.28 11.74 -10.01
N ARG A 80 -24.01 10.48 -10.37
CA ARG A 80 -24.88 9.64 -11.22
C ARG A 80 -26.23 9.26 -10.61
N THR A 81 -26.40 9.43 -9.29
CA THR A 81 -27.67 9.10 -8.60
C THR A 81 -28.57 10.32 -8.43
N ALA A 82 -28.06 11.52 -8.74
CA ALA A 82 -28.79 12.78 -8.67
C ALA A 82 -29.35 13.23 -10.04
N GLU A 83 -28.95 12.55 -11.12
CA GLU A 83 -29.55 12.60 -12.46
C GLU A 83 -30.67 11.55 -12.58
#